data_AF-A0A4Q6F2K5-F1
#
_entry.id   AF-A0A4Q6F2K5-F1
#
_cell.length_a   1.000
_cell.length_b   1.000
_cell.length_c   1.000
_cell.angle_alpha   90.00
_cell.angle_beta   90.00
_cell.angle_gamma   90.00
#
_symmetry.space_group_name_H-M   'P 1'
#
loop_
_entity.id
_entity.type
_entity.pdbx_description
1 polymer ?
#
loop_
_entity_poly.entity_id
_entity_poly.type
_entity_poly.pdbx_seq_one_letter_code
_entity_poly.pdbx_strand_id
1 'polypeptide(L)'
;MDAEKNNYPIKRLCGILGVSESGYHAWLKRPESPCARDDRLLAIRIKSEFERSCKTYGSSRIKQDLDAQGIRAGKHRVARLMKETGIRASAPSVLRARLCRSINSVGRRT
;
A
#
# COMPACT_ATOMS: atom_id res chain seq x y z
N MET A 1 17.91 -14.52 8.97
CA MET A 1 17.94 -15.75 8.15
C MET A 1 17.64 -15.50 6.68
N ASP A 2 16.58 -14.78 6.33
CA ASP A 2 16.16 -14.64 4.91
C ASP A 2 17.23 -14.04 3.97
N ALA A 3 18.01 -13.08 4.46
CA ALA A 3 19.11 -12.48 3.69
C ALA A 3 20.30 -13.43 3.46
N GLU A 4 20.52 -14.38 4.37
CA GLU A 4 21.75 -15.20 4.43
C GLU A 4 21.50 -16.66 4.00
N LYS A 5 20.23 -17.03 3.75
CA LYS A 5 19.81 -18.38 3.36
C LYS A 5 20.42 -18.86 2.03
N ASN A 6 20.90 -17.93 1.20
CA ASN A 6 21.50 -18.21 -0.09
C ASN A 6 22.99 -18.55 0.01
N ASN A 7 23.65 -18.15 1.10
CA ASN A 7 25.07 -18.37 1.34
C ASN A 7 25.31 -19.58 2.26
N TYR A 8 24.35 -19.90 3.14
CA TYR A 8 24.50 -20.98 4.12
C TYR A 8 23.23 -21.85 4.24
N PRO A 9 23.39 -23.16 4.53
CA PRO A 9 22.25 -24.05 4.73
C PRO A 9 21.40 -23.63 5.94
N ILE A 10 20.08 -23.64 5.77
CA ILE A 10 19.09 -23.20 6.78
C ILE A 10 19.29 -23.92 8.12
N LYS A 11 19.59 -25.23 8.10
CA LYS A 11 19.90 -26.03 9.30
C LYS A 11 21.06 -25.45 10.11
N ARG A 12 22.12 -24.95 9.47
CA ARG A 12 23.26 -24.32 10.14
C ARG A 12 22.86 -22.99 10.76
N LEU A 13 22.13 -22.16 10.02
CA LEU A 13 21.61 -20.89 10.53
C LEU A 13 20.67 -21.10 11.72
N CYS A 14 19.80 -22.11 11.66
CA CYS A 14 18.90 -22.53 12.74
C CYS A 14 19.67 -22.98 13.98
N GLY A 15 20.73 -23.76 13.80
CA GLY A 15 21.61 -24.17 14.90
C GLY A 15 22.29 -22.99 15.60
N ILE A 16 22.77 -22.00 14.84
CA ILE A 16 23.42 -20.79 15.41
C ILE A 16 22.41 -19.90 16.14
N LEU A 17 21.21 -19.74 15.58
CA LEU A 17 20.17 -18.85 16.11
C LEU A 17 19.26 -19.50 17.16
N GLY A 18 19.47 -20.78 17.49
CA GLY A 18 18.69 -21.49 18.50
C GLY A 18 17.21 -21.70 18.16
N VAL A 19 16.84 -21.67 16.88
CA VAL A 19 15.46 -21.89 16.41
C VAL A 19 15.36 -23.22 15.66
N SER A 20 14.19 -23.85 15.69
CA SER A 20 13.96 -25.06 14.91
C SER A 20 13.75 -24.75 13.42
N GLU A 21 14.20 -25.65 12.55
CA GLU A 21 13.98 -25.55 11.10
C GLU A 21 12.47 -25.56 10.77
N SER A 22 11.68 -26.38 11.47
CA SER A 22 10.23 -26.41 11.36
C SER A 22 9.58 -25.07 11.77
N GLY A 23 10.08 -24.41 12.81
CA GLY A 23 9.61 -23.10 13.24
C GLY A 23 9.93 -22.00 12.23
N TYR A 24 11.13 -22.02 11.64
CA TYR A 24 11.52 -21.11 10.57
C TYR A 24 10.60 -21.27 9.34
N HIS A 25 10.36 -22.50 8.88
CA HIS A 25 9.47 -22.75 7.76
C HIS A 25 8.00 -22.45 8.07
N ALA A 26 7.54 -22.69 9.31
CA ALA A 26 6.19 -22.34 9.73
C ALA A 26 5.98 -20.82 9.74
N TRP A 27 6.98 -20.05 10.21
CA TRP A 27 6.97 -18.59 10.14
C TRP A 27 6.95 -18.09 8.70
N LEU A 28 7.78 -18.68 7.82
CA LEU A 28 7.85 -18.32 6.41
C LEU A 28 6.55 -18.63 5.64
N LYS A 29 5.90 -19.75 5.97
CA LYS A 29 4.63 -20.18 5.35
C LYS A 29 3.39 -19.52 5.94
N ARG A 30 3.53 -18.72 7.01
CA ARG A 30 2.38 -18.14 7.70
C ARG A 30 1.61 -17.25 6.72
N PRO A 31 0.32 -17.54 6.47
CA PRO A 31 -0.46 -16.73 5.54
C PRO A 31 -0.62 -15.31 6.05
N GLU A 32 -0.83 -14.37 5.14
CA GLU A 32 -1.13 -12.99 5.51
C GLU A 32 -2.38 -12.95 6.39
N SER A 33 -2.36 -12.13 7.44
CA SER A 33 -3.53 -11.96 8.29
C SER A 33 -4.68 -11.36 7.47
N PRO A 34 -5.95 -11.63 7.84
CA PRO A 34 -7.10 -11.04 7.14
C PRO A 34 -6.99 -9.52 7.03
N CYS A 35 -6.55 -8.85 8.10
CA CYS A 35 -6.33 -7.41 8.10
C CYS A 35 -5.22 -6.97 7.14
N ALA A 36 -4.12 -7.73 7.03
CA ALA A 36 -3.04 -7.44 6.09
C ALA A 36 -3.49 -7.59 4.64
N ARG A 37 -4.34 -8.58 4.37
CA ARG A 37 -4.96 -8.76 3.05
C ARG A 37 -5.88 -7.60 2.70
N ASP A 38 -6.73 -7.18 3.63
CA ASP A 38 -7.63 -6.04 3.43
C ASP A 38 -6.85 -4.74 3.22
N ASP A 39 -5.78 -4.53 3.99
CA ASP A 39 -4.86 -3.40 3.81
C ASP A 39 -4.18 -3.42 2.45
N ARG A 40 -3.76 -4.59 1.96
CA ARG A 40 -3.20 -4.76 0.61
C ARG A 40 -4.23 -4.40 -0.47
N LEU A 41 -5.46 -4.88 -0.36
CA LEU A 41 -6.54 -4.54 -1.29
C LEU A 41 -6.87 -3.05 -1.28
N LEU A 42 -6.92 -2.45 -0.09
CA LEU A 42 -7.15 -1.01 0.08
C LEU A 42 -6.00 -0.19 -0.51
N ALA A 43 -4.75 -0.63 -0.32
CA ALA A 43 -3.57 0.02 -0.89
C ALA A 43 -3.59 0.02 -2.43
N ILE A 44 -4.04 -1.07 -3.06
CA ILE A 44 -4.22 -1.14 -4.52
C ILE A 44 -5.26 -0.11 -4.99
N ARG A 45 -6.39 0.00 -4.28
CA ARG A 45 -7.42 1.02 -4.58
C ARG A 45 -6.88 2.43 -4.44
N ILE A 46 -6.20 2.73 -3.33
CA ILE A 46 -5.55 4.02 -3.07
C ILE A 46 -4.59 4.38 -4.22
N LYS A 47 -3.79 3.42 -4.69
CA LYS A 47 -2.86 3.65 -5.80
C LYS A 47 -3.59 3.97 -7.11
N SER A 48 -4.65 3.23 -7.43
CA SER A 48 -5.45 3.49 -8.63
C SER A 48 -6.10 4.87 -8.59
N GLU A 49 -6.67 5.27 -7.46
CA GLU A 49 -7.26 6.60 -7.30
C GLU A 49 -6.19 7.69 -7.40
N PHE A 50 -5.05 7.49 -6.72
CA PHE A 50 -3.94 8.44 -6.77
C PHE A 50 -3.41 8.67 -8.20
N GLU A 51 -3.35 7.62 -9.01
CA GLU A 51 -2.98 7.72 -10.43
C GLU A 51 -4.03 8.47 -11.25
N ARG A 52 -5.33 8.21 -11.02
CA ARG A 52 -6.45 8.96 -11.64
C ARG A 52 -6.38 10.45 -11.29
N SER A 53 -6.07 10.78 -10.04
CA SER A 53 -5.95 12.17 -9.58
C SER A 53 -4.60 12.82 -9.95
N CYS A 54 -3.91 12.32 -10.98
CA CYS A 54 -2.63 12.83 -11.47
C CYS A 54 -1.53 12.97 -10.39
N LYS A 55 -1.57 12.13 -9.34
CA LYS A 55 -0.64 12.16 -8.21
C LYS A 55 -0.70 13.43 -7.36
N THR A 56 -1.80 14.18 -7.43
CA THR A 56 -1.98 15.46 -6.71
C THR A 56 -2.71 15.28 -5.39
N TYR A 57 -3.54 14.25 -5.26
CA TYR A 57 -4.41 14.10 -4.10
C TYR A 57 -3.66 13.49 -2.91
N GLY A 58 -3.84 14.13 -1.75
CA GLY A 58 -3.41 13.61 -0.46
C GLY A 58 -4.46 12.70 0.17
N SER A 59 -4.12 12.17 1.35
CA SER A 59 -4.95 11.19 2.08
C SER A 59 -6.38 11.65 2.33
N SER A 60 -6.62 12.95 2.53
CA SER A 60 -7.98 13.46 2.76
C SER A 60 -8.88 13.39 1.52
N ARG A 61 -8.33 13.70 0.33
CA ARG A 61 -9.10 13.69 -0.93
C ARG A 61 -9.32 12.26 -1.40
N ILE A 62 -8.27 11.43 -1.37
CA ILE A 62 -8.40 9.99 -1.66
C ILE A 62 -9.42 9.33 -0.73
N LYS A 63 -9.46 9.69 0.56
CA LYS A 63 -10.50 9.18 1.48
C LYS A 63 -11.90 9.54 1.01
N GLN A 64 -12.12 10.77 0.52
CA GLN A 64 -13.43 11.19 0.01
C GLN A 64 -13.80 10.43 -1.25
N ASP A 65 -12.85 10.24 -2.17
CA ASP A 65 -13.08 9.49 -3.42
C ASP A 65 -13.36 8.01 -3.13
N LEU A 66 -12.70 7.42 -2.13
CA LEU A 66 -12.99 6.06 -1.65
C LEU A 66 -14.38 5.97 -1.00
N ASP A 67 -14.79 6.98 -0.23
CA ASP A 67 -16.12 7.06 0.39
C ASP A 67 -17.22 7.10 -0.68
N ALA A 68 -17.00 7.88 -1.74
CA ALA A 68 -17.90 7.98 -2.89
C ALA A 68 -18.03 6.63 -3.65
N GLN A 69 -16.98 5.80 -3.61
CA GLN A 69 -16.98 4.43 -4.14
C GLN A 69 -17.56 3.40 -3.14
N GLY A 70 -18.05 3.83 -1.98
CA GLY A 70 -18.59 2.97 -0.94
C GLY A 70 -17.54 2.27 -0.07
N ILE A 71 -16.26 2.62 -0.19
CA ILE A 71 -15.15 2.01 0.54
C ILE A 71 -14.87 2.81 1.80
N ARG A 72 -15.34 2.30 2.95
CA ARG A 72 -15.11 2.94 4.25
C ARG A 72 -13.70 2.65 4.77
N ALA A 73 -12.86 3.68 4.77
CA ALA A 73 -11.55 3.66 5.41
C ALA A 73 -11.30 4.94 6.23
N GLY A 74 -10.75 4.77 7.43
CA GLY A 74 -10.35 5.91 8.26
C GLY A 74 -9.20 6.71 7.64
N LYS A 75 -9.21 8.04 7.82
CA LYS A 75 -8.16 8.94 7.30
C LYS A 75 -6.75 8.51 7.69
N HIS A 76 -6.55 8.08 8.93
CA HIS A 76 -5.25 7.61 9.43
C HIS A 76 -4.82 6.30 8.78
N ARG A 77 -5.77 5.39 8.51
CA ARG A 77 -5.49 4.13 7.79
C ARG A 77 -5.05 4.44 6.35
N VAL A 78 -5.76 5.33 5.66
CA VAL A 78 -5.38 5.76 4.30
C VAL A 78 -4.01 6.43 4.30
N ALA A 79 -3.74 7.35 5.24
CA ALA A 79 -2.45 8.03 5.34
C ALA A 79 -1.29 7.06 5.63
N ARG A 80 -1.50 6.07 6.52
CA ARG A 80 -0.53 5.02 6.80
C ARG A 80 -0.22 4.20 5.55
N LEU A 81 -1.25 3.70 4.85
CA LEU A 81 -1.08 2.89 3.63
C LEU A 81 -0.42 3.68 2.50
N MET A 82 -0.73 4.97 2.34
CA MET A 82 -0.01 5.83 1.40
C MET A 82 1.48 5.93 1.75
N LYS A 83 1.83 6.06 3.03
CA LYS A 83 3.23 6.12 3.47
C LYS A 83 3.95 4.80 3.22
N GLU A 84 3.33 3.67 3.58
CA GLU A 84 3.90 2.32 3.38
C GLU A 84 4.12 2.00 1.90
N THR A 85 3.25 2.48 1.01
CA THR A 85 3.38 2.29 -0.45
C THR A 85 4.24 3.36 -1.14
N GLY A 86 4.81 4.31 -0.39
CA GLY A 86 5.63 5.40 -0.94
C GLY A 86 4.84 6.45 -1.74
N ILE A 87 3.52 6.47 -1.61
CA ILE A 87 2.65 7.45 -2.27
C ILE A 87 2.75 8.79 -1.53
N ARG A 88 3.29 9.80 -2.23
CA ARG A 88 3.35 11.18 -1.75
C ARG A 88 2.62 12.10 -2.73
N ALA A 89 1.65 12.85 -2.20
CA ALA A 89 0.99 13.89 -2.96
C ALA A 89 2.02 14.92 -3.40
N SER A 90 2.03 15.24 -4.69
CA SER A 90 2.88 16.28 -5.25
C SER A 90 2.03 17.47 -5.69
N ALA A 91 2.50 18.67 -5.39
CA ALA A 91 1.89 19.88 -5.91
C ALA A 91 1.93 19.81 -7.46
N PRO A 92 0.82 20.10 -8.14
CA PRO A 92 0.80 20.01 -9.59
C PRO A 92 1.72 21.10 -10.15
N SER A 93 2.78 20.72 -10.86
CA SER A 93 3.49 21.66 -11.71
C SER A 93 2.52 22.26 -12.75
N VAL A 94 2.76 23.50 -13.19
CA VAL A 94 1.83 24.31 -14.00
C VAL A 94 1.25 23.54 -15.20
N LEU A 95 2.04 22.66 -15.83
CA LEU A 95 1.60 21.77 -16.92
C LEU A 95 0.62 20.66 -16.46
N ARG A 96 0.86 20.03 -15.32
CA ARG A 96 0.00 18.93 -14.79
C ARG A 96 -1.33 19.46 -14.25
N ALA A 97 -1.36 20.69 -13.76
CA ALA A 97 -2.60 21.33 -13.28
C ALA A 97 -3.66 21.48 -14.39
N ARG A 98 -3.23 21.67 -15.66
CA ARG A 98 -4.11 21.82 -16.81
C ARG A 98 -4.82 20.50 -17.16
N LEU A 99 -4.07 19.39 -17.18
CA LEU A 99 -4.59 18.03 -17.42
C LEU A 99 -5.49 17.54 -16.28
N CYS A 100 -5.09 17.77 -15.04
CA CYS A 100 -5.84 17.30 -13.87
C CYS A 100 -7.20 18.02 -13.69
N ARG A 101 -7.31 19.31 -14.07
CA ARG A 101 -8.60 20.03 -14.06
C ARG A 101 -9.61 19.45 -15.06
N SER A 102 -9.13 19.05 -16.24
CA SER A 102 -9.99 18.41 -17.25
C SER A 102 -10.55 17.08 -16.73
N ILE A 103 -9.69 16.20 -16.18
CA ILE A 103 -10.10 14.89 -15.64
C ILE A 103 -11.09 15.03 -14.48
N ASN A 104 -10.87 15.99 -13.58
CA ASN A 104 -11.76 16.22 -12.43
C ASN A 104 -13.08 16.93 -12.79
N SER A 105 -13.17 17.55 -13.97
CA SER A 105 -14.42 18.17 -14.45
C SER A 105 -15.40 17.14 -15.03
N VAL A 106 -14.89 15.99 -15.49
CA VAL A 106 -15.70 14.90 -16.07
C VAL A 106 -16.31 14.00 -14.97
N GLY A 107 -15.67 13.89 -13.81
CA GLY A 107 -16.04 12.93 -12.75
C GLY A 107 -16.95 13.44 -11.62
N ARG A 108 -17.36 14.72 -11.59
CA ARG A 108 -18.25 15.29 -10.54
C ARG A 108 -19.70 15.48 -10.99
N ARG A 109 -20.26 14.51 -11.72
CA ARG A 109 -21.71 14.38 -11.85
C ARG A 109 -22.10 13.06 -11.21
N THR A 110 -23.08 13.14 -10.31
CA THR A 110 -23.66 12.13 -9.39
C THR A 110 -22.98 12.05 -8.04
#